data_AF-A0A1D6NSA2-F1
#
_entry.id   AF-A0A1D6NSA2-F1
#
_cell.length_a   1.000
_cell.length_b   1.000
_cell.length_c   1.000
_cell.angle_alpha   90.00
_cell.angle_beta   90.00
_cell.angle_gamma   90.00
#
_symmetry.space_group_name_H-M   'P 1'
#
loop_
_entity.id
_entity.type
_entity.pdbx_description
1 polymer ?
#
loop_
_entity_poly.entity_id
_entity_poly.type
_entity_poly.pdbx_seq_one_letter_code
_entity_poly.pdbx_strand_id
1 'polypeptide(L)'
;MTEYWVSQGNKWCDFCKIYIANNSFSIRTHELGKRHKDNVTKRLSTMQKESETKEKEQQQAARALQQIEAKAKKSYQKDLENNQRNVDGDTSAAPGDGCVWLY
;
A
#
# COMPACT_ATOMS: atom_id res chain seq x y z
N MET A 1 54.57 -28.95 -3.61
CA MET A 1 53.12 -28.71 -3.69
C MET A 1 52.77 -27.86 -2.46
N THR A 2 52.47 -26.58 -2.64
CA THR A 2 52.26 -25.63 -1.53
C THR A 2 50.84 -25.78 -0.99
N GLU A 3 50.69 -26.05 0.31
CA GLU A 3 49.39 -26.14 0.96
C GLU A 3 48.67 -24.78 0.91
N TYR A 4 47.49 -24.78 0.30
CA TYR A 4 46.59 -23.63 0.25
C TYR A 4 45.81 -23.57 1.56
N TRP A 5 46.21 -22.66 2.46
CA TRP A 5 45.47 -22.45 3.69
C TRP A 5 44.21 -21.62 3.39
N VAL A 6 43.04 -22.21 3.61
CA VAL A 6 41.75 -21.51 3.53
C VAL A 6 41.32 -21.15 4.94
N SER A 7 41.20 -19.85 5.21
CA SER A 7 40.61 -19.38 6.47
C SER A 7 39.19 -19.90 6.62
N GLN A 8 38.86 -20.49 7.77
CA GLN A 8 37.49 -20.80 8.14
C GLN A 8 36.72 -19.48 8.29
N GLY A 9 35.97 -19.07 7.26
CA GLY A 9 35.20 -17.82 7.28
C GLY A 9 34.10 -17.83 8.34
N ASN A 10 33.62 -16.67 8.78
CA ASN A 10 32.53 -16.58 9.76
C ASN A 10 31.15 -16.74 9.09
N LYS A 11 30.18 -17.31 9.82
CA LYS A 11 28.78 -17.40 9.40
C LYS A 11 27.97 -16.24 9.96
N TRP A 12 27.12 -15.64 9.13
CA TRP A 12 26.19 -14.60 9.56
C TRP A 12 24.84 -15.20 9.96
N CYS A 13 24.22 -14.67 11.02
CA CYS A 13 22.85 -15.02 11.40
C CYS A 13 21.90 -13.84 11.21
N ASP A 14 20.84 -14.04 10.43
CA ASP A 14 19.88 -12.98 10.08
C ASP A 14 18.98 -12.54 11.24
N PHE A 15 18.64 -13.45 12.16
CA PHE A 15 17.77 -13.14 13.30
C PHE A 15 18.52 -12.46 14.45
N CYS A 16 19.78 -12.82 14.66
CA CYS A 16 20.60 -12.29 15.74
C CYS A 16 21.47 -11.11 15.30
N LYS A 17 21.72 -10.95 13.99
CA LYS A 17 22.62 -9.95 13.39
C LYS A 17 24.03 -9.98 13.98
N ILE A 18 24.58 -11.18 14.14
CA ILE A 18 25.91 -11.42 14.71
C ILE A 18 26.67 -12.39 13.81
N TYR A 19 27.98 -12.18 13.71
CA TYR A 19 28.90 -13.14 13.09
C TYR A 19 29.29 -14.23 14.09
N ILE A 20 29.13 -15.48 13.67
CA ILE A 20 29.43 -16.70 14.44
C ILE A 20 30.62 -17.39 13.78
N ALA A 21 31.50 -18.00 14.57
CA ALA A 21 32.56 -18.85 14.03
C ALA A 21 31.96 -20.04 13.25
N ASN A 22 32.56 -20.40 12.12
CA ASN A 22 32.13 -21.55 11.30
C ASN A 22 32.58 -22.89 11.88
N ASN A 23 32.22 -23.15 13.13
CA ASN A 23 32.28 -24.46 13.74
C ASN A 23 30.84 -24.98 13.90
N SER A 24 30.59 -26.22 13.48
CA SER A 24 29.27 -26.86 13.61
C SER A 24 28.72 -26.80 15.04
N PHE A 25 29.57 -26.87 16.06
CA PHE A 25 29.14 -26.72 17.45
C PHE A 25 28.70 -25.29 17.79
N SER A 26 29.45 -24.28 17.37
CA SER A 26 29.12 -22.87 17.58
C SER A 26 27.82 -22.48 16.89
N ILE A 27 27.57 -23.02 15.70
CA ILE A 27 26.31 -22.79 14.96
C ILE A 27 25.14 -23.43 15.72
N ARG A 28 25.25 -24.71 16.11
CA ARG A 28 24.18 -25.40 16.83
C ARG A 28 23.85 -24.75 18.17
N THR A 29 24.86 -24.35 18.93
CA THR A 29 24.67 -23.67 20.22
C THR A 29 24.04 -22.29 20.05
N HIS A 30 24.35 -21.58 18.96
CA HIS A 30 23.68 -20.33 18.61
C HIS A 30 22.21 -20.52 18.26
N GLU A 31 21.88 -21.47 17.37
CA GLU A 31 20.50 -21.77 16.95
C GLU A 31 19.63 -22.25 18.13
N LEU A 32 20.21 -23.03 19.03
CA LEU A 32 19.53 -23.51 20.24
C LEU A 32 19.45 -22.45 21.35
N GLY A 33 20.23 -21.38 21.25
CA GLY A 33 20.31 -20.30 22.23
C GLY A 33 18.98 -19.58 22.41
N LYS A 34 18.67 -19.20 23.66
CA LYS A 34 17.40 -18.50 24.00
C LYS A 34 17.21 -17.23 23.18
N ARG A 35 18.26 -16.41 23.03
CA ARG A 35 18.21 -15.18 22.24
C ARG A 35 17.77 -15.42 20.78
N HIS A 36 18.28 -16.47 20.14
CA HIS A 36 17.91 -16.79 18.76
C HIS A 36 16.43 -17.17 18.68
N LYS A 37 15.99 -18.10 19.55
CA LYS A 37 14.59 -18.53 19.62
C LYS A 37 13.63 -17.38 19.92
N ASP A 38 13.98 -16.51 20.86
CA ASP A 38 13.18 -15.34 21.24
C ASP A 38 13.08 -14.33 20.09
N ASN A 39 14.14 -14.14 19.32
CA ASN A 39 14.11 -13.26 18.15
C ASN A 39 13.27 -13.87 17.01
N VAL A 40 13.35 -15.18 16.80
CA VAL A 40 12.53 -15.90 15.81
C VAL A 40 11.05 -15.81 16.17
N THR A 41 10.68 -16.08 17.42
CA THR A 41 9.28 -15.99 17.88
C THR A 41 8.76 -14.56 17.77
N LYS A 42 9.53 -13.56 18.20
CA LYS A 42 9.18 -12.14 18.01
C LYS A 42 8.97 -11.82 16.53
N ARG A 43 9.85 -12.27 15.65
CA ARG A 43 9.74 -12.00 14.21
C ARG A 43 8.46 -12.61 13.62
N LEU A 44 8.12 -13.84 14.01
CA LEU A 44 6.87 -14.49 13.63
C LEU A 44 5.64 -13.70 14.12
N SER A 45 5.64 -13.29 15.39
CA SER A 45 4.55 -12.48 15.96
C SER A 45 4.42 -11.12 15.29
N THR A 46 5.53 -10.46 14.94
CA THR A 46 5.48 -9.19 14.21
C THR A 46 4.92 -9.38 12.80
N MET A 47 5.29 -10.45 12.09
CA MET A 47 4.76 -10.72 10.76
C MET A 47 3.24 -10.94 10.77
N GLN A 48 2.73 -11.70 11.75
CA GLN A 48 1.30 -11.92 11.91
C GLN A 48 0.54 -10.61 12.19
N LYS A 49 1.06 -9.79 13.12
CA LYS A 49 0.45 -8.49 13.42
C LYS A 49 0.50 -7.55 12.22
N GLU A 50 1.63 -7.50 11.50
CA GLU A 50 1.76 -6.70 10.29
C GLU A 50 0.79 -7.15 9.19
N SER A 51 0.53 -8.47 9.05
CA SER A 51 -0.48 -8.95 8.10
C SER A 51 -1.89 -8.51 8.49
N GLU A 52 -2.24 -8.60 9.77
CA GLU A 52 -3.56 -8.16 10.25
C GLU A 52 -3.76 -6.65 10.11
N THR A 53 -2.74 -5.84 10.38
CA THR A 53 -2.82 -4.39 10.19
C THR A 53 -2.92 -4.03 8.72
N LYS A 54 -2.14 -4.67 7.85
CA LYS A 54 -2.21 -4.46 6.41
C LYS A 54 -3.57 -4.83 5.84
N GLU A 55 -4.18 -5.92 6.30
CA GLU A 55 -5.52 -6.32 5.87
C GLU A 55 -6.58 -5.27 6.28
N LYS A 56 -6.50 -4.76 7.52
CA LYS A 56 -7.40 -3.70 7.99
C LYS A 56 -7.21 -2.40 7.21
N GLU A 57 -5.97 -1.99 6.95
CA GLU A 57 -5.65 -0.80 6.14
C GLU A 57 -6.15 -0.96 4.71
N GLN A 58 -5.96 -2.12 4.09
CA GLN A 58 -6.48 -2.43 2.76
C GLN A 58 -8.01 -2.41 2.73
N GLN A 59 -8.68 -2.96 3.75
CA GLN A 59 -10.13 -2.92 3.84
C GLN A 59 -10.66 -1.50 4.00
N GLN A 60 -10.00 -0.67 4.82
CA GLN A 60 -10.36 0.74 4.99
C GLN A 60 -10.13 1.53 3.69
N ALA A 61 -9.00 1.31 3.01
CA ALA A 61 -8.71 1.91 1.72
C ALA A 61 -9.76 1.52 0.66
N ALA A 62 -10.12 0.25 0.58
CA ALA A 62 -11.17 -0.23 -0.33
C ALA A 62 -12.53 0.42 -0.04
N ARG A 63 -12.92 0.55 1.23
CA ARG A 63 -14.16 1.25 1.62
C ARG A 63 -14.11 2.74 1.24
N ALA A 64 -12.98 3.40 1.46
CA ALA A 64 -12.80 4.80 1.09
C ALA A 64 -12.92 5.00 -0.44
N LEU A 65 -12.29 4.13 -1.23
CA LEU A 65 -12.39 4.14 -2.69
C LEU A 65 -13.84 3.95 -3.16
N GLN A 66 -14.57 2.98 -2.61
CA GLN A 66 -15.99 2.76 -2.94
C GLN A 66 -16.85 4.00 -2.66
N GLN A 67 -16.60 4.70 -1.55
CA GLN A 67 -17.33 5.93 -1.23
C GLN A 67 -16.99 7.07 -2.20
N ILE A 68 -15.72 7.21 -2.59
CA ILE A 68 -15.27 8.20 -3.57
C ILE A 68 -15.91 7.90 -4.92
N GLU A 69 -15.88 6.65 -5.38
CA GLU A 69 -16.50 6.24 -6.64
C GLU A 69 -18.01 6.49 -6.65
N ALA A 70 -18.72 6.17 -5.56
CA ALA A 70 -20.15 6.42 -5.45
C ALA A 70 -20.48 7.92 -5.50
N LYS A 71 -19.70 8.76 -4.81
CA LYS A 71 -19.86 10.23 -4.87
C LYS A 71 -19.55 10.78 -6.26
N ALA A 72 -18.48 10.31 -6.89
CA ALA A 72 -18.09 10.70 -8.24
C ALA A 72 -19.17 10.34 -9.27
N LYS A 73 -19.71 9.11 -9.23
CA LYS A 73 -20.81 8.68 -10.10
C LYS A 73 -22.07 9.54 -9.92
N LYS A 74 -22.42 9.87 -8.68
CA LYS A 74 -23.58 10.74 -8.39
C LYS A 74 -23.37 12.17 -8.91
N SER A 75 -22.20 12.75 -8.71
CA SER A 75 -21.87 14.07 -9.28
C SER A 75 -21.98 14.03 -10.79
N TYR A 76 -21.34 13.05 -11.43
CA TYR A 76 -21.34 12.90 -12.87
C TYR A 76 -22.76 12.78 -13.45
N GLN A 77 -23.64 11.99 -12.83
CA GLN A 77 -25.05 11.91 -13.22
C GLN A 77 -25.76 13.27 -13.14
N LYS A 78 -25.56 13.99 -12.04
CA LYS A 78 -26.14 15.32 -11.85
C LYS A 78 -25.62 16.33 -12.89
N ASP A 79 -24.34 16.26 -13.22
CA ASP A 79 -23.71 17.11 -14.22
C ASP A 79 -24.27 16.81 -15.63
N LEU A 80 -24.53 15.55 -15.96
CA LEU A 80 -25.21 15.18 -17.21
C LEU A 80 -26.64 15.74 -17.27
N GLU A 81 -27.43 15.60 -16.19
CA GLU A 81 -28.77 16.17 -16.13
C GLU A 81 -28.75 17.70 -16.25
N ASN A 82 -27.78 18.36 -15.60
CA ASN A 82 -27.64 19.81 -15.68
C ASN A 82 -27.18 20.27 -17.07
N ASN A 83 -26.32 19.50 -17.74
CA ASN A 83 -25.91 19.75 -19.12
C ASN A 83 -27.11 19.62 -20.07
N GLN A 84 -27.91 18.56 -19.94
CA GLN A 84 -29.15 18.40 -20.72
C GLN A 84 -30.12 19.58 -20.50
N ARG A 85 -30.34 19.99 -19.24
CA ARG A 85 -31.18 21.17 -18.95
C ARG A 85 -30.65 22.48 -19.55
N ASN A 86 -29.33 22.68 -19.63
CA ASN A 86 -28.77 23.88 -20.27
C ASN A 86 -28.96 23.84 -21.80
N VAL A 87 -28.79 22.67 -22.43
CA VAL A 87 -29.04 22.51 -23.88
C VAL A 87 -30.51 22.78 -24.25
N ASP A 88 -31.45 22.34 -23.41
CA ASP A 88 -32.89 22.62 -23.59
C ASP A 88 -33.26 24.08 -23.29
N GLY A 89 -32.52 24.74 -22.40
CA GLY A 89 -32.66 26.17 -22.06
C GLY A 89 -32.21 27.11 -23.19
N ASP A 90 -31.12 26.78 -23.88
CA ASP A 90 -30.60 27.57 -25.01
C ASP A 90 -31.49 27.49 -26.26
N THR A 91 -32.40 26.52 -26.35
CA THR A 91 -33.32 26.36 -27.51
C THR A 91 -34.67 27.08 -27.30
N SER A 92 -34.96 27.63 -26.11
CA SER A 92 -36.26 28.27 -25.80
C SER A 92 -36.21 29.80 -25.55
N ALA A 93 -35.03 30.43 -25.64
CA ALA A 93 -34.91 31.88 -25.69
C ALA A 93 -34.94 32.42 -27.13
N ALA A 94 -36.10 32.35 -27.78
CA ALA A 94 -36.39 33.24 -28.91
C ALA A 94 -37.90 33.57 -29.03
N PRO A 95 -38.42 34.46 -28.17
CA PRO A 95 -39.44 35.39 -28.61
C PRO A 95 -38.90 36.83 -28.53
N GLY A 96 -38.54 37.36 -29.71
CA GLY A 96 -38.77 38.76 -30.06
C GLY A 96 -37.77 39.80 -29.57
N ASP A 97 -36.63 39.94 -30.27
CA ASP A 97 -35.90 41.21 -30.30
C ASP A 97 -36.25 41.98 -31.59
N GLY A 98 -37.31 42.78 -31.47
CA GLY A 98 -37.63 43.85 -32.41
C GLY A 98 -37.72 45.16 -31.65
N CYS A 99 -36.59 45.73 -31.25
CA CYS A 99 -36.53 47.11 -30.77
C CYS A 99 -35.50 47.90 -31.59
N VAL A 100 -36.03 48.92 -32.25
CA VAL A 100 -35.41 49.78 -33.24
C VAL A 100 -34.40 50.70 -32.56
N TRP A 101 -33.17 50.76 -33.09
CA TRP A 101 -32.18 51.77 -32.75
C TRP A 101 -32.66 53.14 -33.23
N LEU A 102 -33.18 53.95 -32.30
CA LEU A 102 -33.43 55.38 -32.50
C LEU A 102 -32.53 56.17 -31.55
N TYR A 103 -31.72 57.01 -32.20
CA TYR A 103 -30.82 58.06 -31.70
C TYR A 103 -29.42 57.65 -31.23
#